data_AF-A0A8S0WQ06-F1
#
_entry.id   AF-A0A8S0WQ06-F1
#
_cell.length_a   1.000
_cell.length_b   1.000
_cell.length_c   1.000
_cell.angle_alpha   90.00
_cell.angle_beta   90.00
_cell.angle_gamma   90.00
#
_symmetry.space_group_name_H-M   'P 1'
#
loop_
_entity.id
_entity.type
_entity.pdbx_description
1 polymer ?
#
loop_
_entity_poly.entity_id
_entity_poly.type
_entity_poly.pdbx_seq_one_letter_code
_entity_poly.pdbx_strand_id
1 'polypeptide(L)'
;METIKHQGISAFNENPSEYQVFRNVKDFGAKGDGVVDDTVAINNAIALGNRCGGVIDANPYIAGGQYYINQNNFFRSVRNFIIDLRQVPSTNSGTGLHWQVSQATSLVNIVVEMSTAPDTAHQGIFMENGSGGFMGDLIFNGGKFGIWVGNQQFTVRNITINNAQTAVLQVWNWGWVFQDVSINNCQVGFDMSAGGVAQGTQTAGAIAIIDASITDTPVFVRTSQPSNDRLDGSIVINNAELANVPIAVGVAGGPTVLAGGTMRIASWGQGNAYKGTNGTGVFTQGPIAPAHKSPSLLDHSGRIFGRTHPQYANYAPSQFVSVRDYGAKGDGITDDTDAIKAILRRFAGCKIIFFDAGTYIVTSTITIPVGTHVVGEAWSVIAGKGLSFQDQSKPNPVVRVGQPYSQGAMEITDMLFTTIGPAAGAIVVEWNVRQPFGLAGGAGMWDSHIRIGGGDIDWCYSILELLIPF
;
A
#
# COMPACT_ATOMS: atom_id res chain seq x y z
N MET A 1 -12.61 -12.51 9.76
CA MET A 1 -11.71 -12.03 10.82
C MET A 1 -12.39 -11.97 12.18
N GLU A 2 -13.54 -11.32 12.34
CA GLU A 2 -14.18 -11.14 13.67
C GLU A 2 -14.30 -12.40 14.54
N THR A 3 -14.71 -13.52 13.93
CA THR A 3 -15.10 -14.75 14.64
C THR A 3 -14.18 -15.94 14.41
N ILE A 4 -13.05 -15.76 13.69
CA ILE A 4 -12.04 -16.82 13.65
C ILE A 4 -11.46 -16.97 15.06
N LYS A 5 -10.99 -18.16 15.39
CA LYS A 5 -10.34 -18.40 16.68
C LYS A 5 -9.03 -17.60 16.71
N HIS A 6 -8.91 -16.67 17.64
CA HIS A 6 -7.72 -15.81 17.78
C HIS A 6 -6.65 -16.53 18.60
N GLN A 7 -5.57 -16.96 17.94
CA GLN A 7 -4.50 -17.78 18.55
C GLN A 7 -3.10 -17.18 18.34
N GLY A 8 -2.99 -16.00 17.74
CA GLY A 8 -1.73 -15.34 17.45
C GLY A 8 -0.92 -14.98 18.69
N ILE A 9 0.41 -15.02 18.56
CA ILE A 9 1.36 -14.60 19.59
C ILE A 9 2.44 -13.69 19.00
N SER A 10 3.00 -12.81 19.82
CA SER A 10 4.27 -12.13 19.52
C SER A 10 5.42 -12.96 20.11
N ALA A 11 6.03 -13.80 19.27
CA ALA A 11 6.98 -14.84 19.71
C ALA A 11 8.17 -14.32 20.53
N PHE A 12 8.62 -13.10 20.24
CA PHE A 12 9.76 -12.46 20.91
C PHE A 12 9.34 -11.32 21.86
N ASN A 13 8.05 -11.23 22.21
CA ASN A 13 7.61 -10.37 23.30
C ASN A 13 8.09 -10.93 24.65
N GLU A 14 8.25 -10.09 25.67
CA GLU A 14 8.64 -10.54 27.01
C GLU A 14 7.60 -11.47 27.66
N ASN A 15 6.32 -11.31 27.33
CA ASN A 15 5.22 -12.15 27.83
C ASN A 15 4.31 -12.64 26.67
N PRO A 16 4.78 -13.55 25.79
CA PRO A 16 4.07 -13.93 24.57
C PRO A 16 2.67 -14.50 24.80
N SER A 17 2.44 -15.17 25.94
CA SER A 17 1.15 -15.77 26.29
C SER A 17 0.11 -14.79 26.83
N GLU A 18 0.54 -13.62 27.30
CA GLU A 18 -0.35 -12.58 27.87
C GLU A 18 -0.60 -11.44 26.88
N TYR A 19 0.29 -11.28 25.89
CA TYR A 19 0.17 -10.25 24.88
C TYR A 19 -0.90 -10.59 23.83
N GLN A 20 -1.97 -9.79 23.79
CA GLN A 20 -3.04 -9.94 22.80
C GLN A 20 -2.70 -9.20 21.50
N VAL A 21 -2.52 -9.97 20.42
CA VAL A 21 -2.31 -9.47 19.05
C VAL A 21 -3.60 -8.90 18.48
N PHE A 22 -4.66 -9.73 18.41
CA PHE A 22 -5.98 -9.31 17.97
C PHE A 22 -6.73 -8.55 19.06
N ARG A 23 -7.33 -7.42 18.71
CA ARG A 23 -8.16 -6.60 19.61
C ARG A 23 -9.41 -6.10 18.87
N ASN A 24 -10.58 -6.35 19.44
CA ASN A 24 -11.84 -5.75 18.97
C ASN A 24 -12.15 -4.52 19.82
N VAL A 25 -12.33 -3.34 19.20
CA VAL A 25 -12.57 -2.09 19.95
C VAL A 25 -13.84 -2.12 20.82
N LYS A 26 -14.83 -2.97 20.49
CA LYS A 26 -16.02 -3.14 21.33
C LYS A 26 -15.68 -3.74 22.70
N ASP A 27 -14.64 -4.57 22.78
CA ASP A 27 -14.13 -5.11 24.05
C ASP A 27 -13.45 -4.03 24.92
N PHE A 28 -13.06 -2.91 24.30
CA PHE A 28 -12.47 -1.73 24.96
C PHE A 28 -13.49 -0.61 25.21
N GLY A 29 -14.78 -0.88 25.01
CA GLY A 29 -15.88 0.01 25.36
C GLY A 29 -16.49 0.79 24.19
N ALA A 30 -16.01 0.61 22.96
CA ALA A 30 -16.56 1.27 21.78
C ALA A 30 -18.02 0.83 21.56
N LYS A 31 -18.90 1.77 21.23
CA LYS A 31 -20.33 1.50 20.97
C LYS A 31 -20.61 1.28 19.50
N GLY A 32 -19.96 2.03 18.63
CA GLY A 32 -20.17 2.00 17.18
C GLY A 32 -21.54 2.53 16.75
N ASP A 33 -22.20 3.35 17.58
CA ASP A 33 -23.56 3.85 17.31
C ASP A 33 -23.59 5.21 16.59
N GLY A 34 -22.42 5.82 16.37
CA GLY A 34 -22.29 7.15 15.76
C GLY A 34 -22.76 8.30 16.65
N VAL A 35 -23.04 8.04 17.94
CA VAL A 35 -23.48 9.02 18.93
C VAL A 35 -22.47 9.14 20.06
N VAL A 36 -22.00 8.01 20.60
CA VAL A 36 -20.99 7.97 21.65
C VAL A 36 -19.60 8.18 21.04
N ASP A 37 -18.80 9.03 21.70
CA ASP A 37 -17.41 9.23 21.31
C ASP A 37 -16.56 8.00 21.69
N ASP A 38 -16.25 7.18 20.68
CA ASP A 38 -15.46 5.96 20.82
C ASP A 38 -13.94 6.21 20.75
N THR A 39 -13.48 7.46 20.65
CA THR A 39 -12.06 7.81 20.49
C THR A 39 -11.21 7.21 21.61
N VAL A 40 -11.69 7.25 22.85
CA VAL A 40 -10.98 6.67 23.99
C VAL A 40 -10.94 5.14 23.89
N ALA A 41 -12.02 4.49 23.51
CA ALA A 41 -12.07 3.03 23.38
C ALA A 41 -11.16 2.52 22.25
N ILE A 42 -11.18 3.20 21.09
CA ILE A 42 -10.33 2.90 19.95
C ILE A 42 -8.86 3.12 20.32
N ASN A 43 -8.53 4.26 20.94
CA ASN A 43 -7.15 4.52 21.39
C ASN A 43 -6.72 3.58 22.52
N ASN A 44 -7.62 3.11 23.39
CA ASN A 44 -7.27 2.11 24.40
C ASN A 44 -6.94 0.76 23.76
N ALA A 45 -7.68 0.37 22.72
CA ALA A 45 -7.36 -0.82 21.95
C ALA A 45 -6.01 -0.67 21.20
N ILE A 46 -5.68 0.54 20.74
CA ILE A 46 -4.39 0.86 20.10
C ILE A 46 -3.24 1.06 21.12
N ALA A 47 -3.57 1.44 22.35
CA ALA A 47 -2.75 1.92 23.49
C ALA A 47 -2.58 3.47 23.60
N LEU A 48 -3.04 3.99 24.74
CA LEU A 48 -3.21 5.37 25.26
C LEU A 48 -2.21 6.47 24.79
N GLY A 49 -2.74 7.65 24.43
CA GLY A 49 -1.99 8.91 24.35
C GLY A 49 -2.76 10.03 23.63
N ASN A 50 -2.79 11.25 24.18
CA ASN A 50 -3.50 12.40 23.62
C ASN A 50 -2.87 12.84 22.28
N ARG A 51 -3.67 12.95 21.20
CA ARG A 51 -3.17 13.06 19.80
C ARG A 51 -3.70 14.32 19.13
N CYS A 52 -2.82 15.02 18.42
CA CYS A 52 -3.19 16.10 17.50
C CYS A 52 -2.71 15.72 16.09
N GLY A 53 -3.65 15.52 15.16
CA GLY A 53 -3.40 15.14 13.76
C GLY A 53 -4.32 13.99 13.32
N GLY A 54 -4.91 14.09 12.11
CA GLY A 54 -5.75 13.06 11.44
C GLY A 54 -6.95 12.45 12.21
N VAL A 55 -7.98 11.94 11.53
CA VAL A 55 -8.91 10.98 12.17
C VAL A 55 -8.16 9.69 12.47
N ILE A 56 -7.35 9.25 11.50
CA ILE A 56 -6.34 8.20 11.70
C ILE A 56 -4.96 8.82 11.48
N ASP A 57 -4.10 8.74 12.48
CA ASP A 57 -2.76 9.28 12.45
C ASP A 57 -1.71 8.16 12.55
N ALA A 58 -0.79 8.12 11.59
CA ALA A 58 0.26 7.12 11.53
C ALA A 58 1.58 7.57 12.19
N ASN A 59 1.75 8.86 12.46
CA ASN A 59 2.94 9.40 13.11
C ASN A 59 2.65 10.72 13.86
N PRO A 60 2.02 10.67 15.04
CA PRO A 60 1.59 11.87 15.74
C PRO A 60 2.79 12.75 16.12
N TYR A 61 2.54 14.06 16.14
CA TYR A 61 3.50 15.02 16.69
C TYR A 61 3.47 14.99 18.22
N ILE A 62 4.65 14.93 18.83
CA ILE A 62 4.87 15.04 20.27
C ILE A 62 5.77 16.24 20.60
N ALA A 63 5.85 16.60 21.87
CA ALA A 63 6.81 17.61 22.32
C ALA A 63 8.23 17.19 21.92
N GLY A 64 8.83 17.92 20.96
CA GLY A 64 10.17 17.64 20.44
C GLY A 64 10.21 17.08 19.00
N GLY A 65 9.08 16.79 18.35
CA GLY A 65 9.05 16.40 16.94
C GLY A 65 8.05 15.29 16.62
N GLN A 66 8.35 14.51 15.59
CA GLN A 66 7.56 13.33 15.18
C GLN A 66 7.80 12.17 16.14
N TYR A 67 6.77 11.36 16.44
CA TYR A 67 6.91 10.20 17.34
C TYR A 67 7.89 9.14 16.80
N TYR A 68 7.80 8.86 15.50
CA TYR A 68 8.71 7.97 14.76
C TYR A 68 9.52 8.78 13.76
N ILE A 69 10.78 8.39 13.53
CA ILE A 69 11.54 8.86 12.37
C ILE A 69 10.76 8.41 11.12
N ASN A 70 10.33 9.37 10.30
CA ASN A 70 9.42 9.10 9.18
C ASN A 70 9.96 8.02 8.23
N GLN A 71 11.26 8.01 7.91
CA GLN A 71 11.92 7.00 7.06
C GLN A 71 11.93 5.59 7.67
N ASN A 72 11.69 5.46 8.98
CA ASN A 72 11.66 4.20 9.72
C ASN A 72 10.25 3.81 10.19
N ASN A 73 9.21 4.54 9.76
CA ASN A 73 7.83 4.28 10.17
C ASN A 73 7.17 3.22 9.27
N PHE A 74 7.61 1.98 9.42
CA PHE A 74 7.20 0.80 8.63
C PHE A 74 5.97 0.08 9.20
N PHE A 75 5.48 -0.93 8.48
CA PHE A 75 4.58 -1.98 9.00
C PHE A 75 3.26 -1.46 9.59
N ARG A 76 2.49 -0.73 8.76
CA ARG A 76 1.18 -0.16 9.11
C ARG A 76 0.19 -0.41 8.00
N SER A 77 -1.03 -0.77 8.35
CA SER A 77 -2.12 -0.85 7.38
C SER A 77 -3.40 -0.27 7.95
N VAL A 78 -4.19 0.38 7.10
CA VAL A 78 -5.57 0.78 7.40
C VAL A 78 -6.44 0.27 6.26
N ARG A 79 -7.50 -0.46 6.60
CA ARG A 79 -8.36 -1.12 5.62
C ARG A 79 -9.83 -1.01 5.98
N ASN A 80 -10.70 -0.81 4.99
CA ASN A 80 -12.16 -0.93 5.11
C ASN A 80 -12.85 0.12 6.00
N PHE A 81 -12.54 1.39 5.79
CA PHE A 81 -13.16 2.48 6.55
C PHE A 81 -13.93 3.45 5.65
N ILE A 82 -15.03 3.97 6.18
CA ILE A 82 -15.55 5.27 5.77
C ILE A 82 -15.09 6.28 6.83
N ILE A 83 -14.34 7.29 6.41
CA ILE A 83 -13.87 8.39 7.25
C ILE A 83 -14.68 9.62 6.91
N ASP A 84 -15.60 10.02 7.79
CA ASP A 84 -16.51 11.14 7.54
C ASP A 84 -16.09 12.40 8.30
N LEU A 85 -15.65 13.42 7.54
CA LEU A 85 -15.24 14.71 8.05
C LEU A 85 -16.36 15.75 8.00
N ARG A 86 -17.55 15.45 7.46
CA ARG A 86 -18.57 16.46 7.13
C ARG A 86 -19.18 17.17 8.34
N GLN A 87 -19.00 16.61 9.54
CA GLN A 87 -19.39 17.25 10.81
C GLN A 87 -18.35 18.24 11.35
N VAL A 88 -17.11 18.20 10.83
CA VAL A 88 -16.13 19.27 11.08
C VAL A 88 -16.57 20.51 10.30
N PRO A 89 -16.60 21.71 10.90
CA PRO A 89 -16.91 22.94 10.17
C PRO A 89 -15.98 23.11 8.96
N SER A 90 -16.51 23.47 7.79
CA SER A 90 -15.75 23.52 6.54
C SER A 90 -14.50 24.41 6.63
N THR A 91 -14.58 25.51 7.37
CA THR A 91 -13.46 26.45 7.57
C THR A 91 -12.33 25.89 8.43
N ASN A 92 -12.55 24.79 9.15
CA ASN A 92 -11.54 24.16 10.01
C ASN A 92 -10.80 23.08 9.22
N SER A 93 -9.52 22.89 9.54
CA SER A 93 -8.79 21.75 8.97
C SER A 93 -9.36 20.44 9.54
N GLY A 94 -9.99 19.65 8.67
CA GLY A 94 -10.38 18.27 8.94
C GLY A 94 -9.52 17.36 8.06
N THR A 95 -8.69 16.51 8.67
CA THR A 95 -7.82 15.57 7.96
C THR A 95 -8.29 14.15 8.18
N GLY A 96 -8.55 13.38 7.12
CA GLY A 96 -8.95 11.98 7.26
C GLY A 96 -7.80 11.13 7.78
N LEU A 97 -6.70 11.10 7.02
CA LEU A 97 -5.52 10.30 7.29
C LEU A 97 -4.28 11.18 7.37
N HIS A 98 -3.63 11.25 8.53
CA HIS A 98 -2.23 11.70 8.62
C HIS A 98 -1.33 10.49 8.37
N TRP A 99 -0.83 10.37 7.13
CA TRP A 99 -0.19 9.15 6.63
C TRP A 99 1.32 9.33 6.38
N GLN A 100 2.04 9.81 7.39
CA GLN A 100 3.50 9.93 7.35
C GLN A 100 4.19 8.59 7.63
N VAL A 101 4.46 7.84 6.57
CA VAL A 101 4.90 6.43 6.64
C VAL A 101 6.06 6.12 5.69
N SER A 102 6.61 4.91 5.84
CA SER A 102 7.63 4.34 4.95
C SER A 102 7.21 3.00 4.33
N GLN A 103 8.15 2.13 3.94
CA GLN A 103 7.88 0.85 3.27
C GLN A 103 7.06 -0.11 4.15
N ALA A 104 6.51 -1.15 3.51
CA ALA A 104 5.63 -2.14 4.14
C ALA A 104 4.42 -1.49 4.83
N THR A 105 3.85 -0.46 4.18
CA THR A 105 2.62 0.18 4.62
C THR A 105 1.59 0.22 3.51
N SER A 106 0.31 0.16 3.87
CA SER A 106 -0.79 0.16 2.92
C SER A 106 -2.05 0.87 3.42
N LEU A 107 -2.74 1.53 2.49
CA LEU A 107 -4.14 1.93 2.64
C LEU A 107 -4.94 1.15 1.60
N VAL A 108 -6.03 0.51 2.01
CA VAL A 108 -6.84 -0.35 1.13
C VAL A 108 -8.33 -0.18 1.41
N ASN A 109 -9.16 0.03 0.39
CA ASN A 109 -10.61 0.06 0.52
C ASN A 109 -11.10 1.09 1.56
N ILE A 110 -10.76 2.37 1.34
CA ILE A 110 -11.16 3.46 2.23
C ILE A 110 -11.95 4.50 1.42
N VAL A 111 -13.04 4.98 2.00
CA VAL A 111 -13.80 6.14 1.51
C VAL A 111 -13.59 7.29 2.49
N VAL A 112 -13.28 8.49 1.98
CA VAL A 112 -13.21 9.71 2.80
C VAL A 112 -14.26 10.70 2.32
N GLU A 113 -15.19 11.04 3.21
CA GLU A 113 -16.28 11.98 2.97
C GLU A 113 -15.93 13.36 3.54
N MET A 114 -15.98 14.40 2.72
CA MET A 114 -15.56 15.76 3.08
C MET A 114 -16.59 16.80 2.63
N SER A 115 -16.51 18.00 3.23
CA SER A 115 -17.34 19.13 2.80
C SER A 115 -16.95 19.62 1.41
N THR A 116 -17.94 19.95 0.59
CA THR A 116 -17.80 20.61 -0.72
C THR A 116 -18.02 22.12 -0.66
N ALA A 117 -18.11 22.69 0.54
CA ALA A 117 -18.25 24.14 0.70
C ALA A 117 -17.08 24.87 0.01
N PRO A 118 -17.31 26.03 -0.63
CA PRO A 118 -16.25 26.75 -1.35
C PRO A 118 -15.05 27.15 -0.46
N ASP A 119 -15.26 27.30 0.85
CA ASP A 119 -14.25 27.66 1.85
C ASP A 119 -13.67 26.47 2.62
N THR A 120 -13.97 25.23 2.16
CA THR A 120 -13.52 24.02 2.84
C THR A 120 -12.00 23.99 3.01
N ALA A 121 -11.55 23.60 4.20
CA ALA A 121 -10.18 23.31 4.57
C ALA A 121 -9.98 21.81 4.84
N HIS A 122 -10.96 20.97 4.48
CA HIS A 122 -10.87 19.52 4.66
C HIS A 122 -9.89 18.90 3.66
N GLN A 123 -9.21 17.85 4.09
CA GLN A 123 -8.24 17.12 3.31
C GLN A 123 -8.35 15.62 3.58
N GLY A 124 -8.31 14.81 2.53
CA GLY A 124 -8.48 13.36 2.68
C GLY A 124 -7.24 12.72 3.31
N ILE A 125 -6.10 12.87 2.63
CA ILE A 125 -4.78 12.49 3.14
C ILE A 125 -3.92 13.73 3.37
N PHE A 126 -3.20 13.72 4.49
CA PHE A 126 -2.02 14.56 4.73
C PHE A 126 -0.78 13.68 4.86
N MET A 127 0.24 13.97 4.06
CA MET A 127 1.55 13.34 4.15
C MET A 127 2.59 14.38 3.79
N GLU A 128 3.44 14.76 4.74
CA GLU A 128 4.40 15.84 4.58
C GLU A 128 5.83 15.33 4.34
N ASN A 129 6.12 14.06 4.67
CA ASN A 129 7.36 13.35 4.32
C ASN A 129 7.23 11.83 4.55
N GLY A 130 8.32 11.09 4.30
CA GLY A 130 8.46 9.65 4.51
C GLY A 130 9.27 8.96 3.40
N SER A 131 9.33 7.62 3.43
CA SER A 131 9.97 6.78 2.40
C SER A 131 9.03 5.67 1.96
N GLY A 132 7.96 6.13 1.32
CA GLY A 132 6.72 5.44 1.17
C GLY A 132 6.72 4.24 0.25
N GLY A 133 5.54 3.63 0.31
CA GLY A 133 5.20 2.31 -0.21
C GLY A 133 3.96 2.36 -1.10
N PHE A 134 2.89 1.68 -0.71
CA PHE A 134 1.74 1.42 -1.57
C PHE A 134 0.43 1.95 -0.96
N MET A 135 -0.47 2.48 -1.79
CA MET A 135 -1.85 2.68 -1.40
C MET A 135 -2.76 2.47 -2.61
N GLY A 136 -3.98 2.00 -2.36
CA GLY A 136 -4.93 1.88 -3.45
C GLY A 136 -6.32 1.49 -3.04
N ASP A 137 -7.21 1.48 -4.03
CA ASP A 137 -8.62 1.16 -3.85
C ASP A 137 -9.26 2.18 -2.88
N LEU A 138 -9.07 3.48 -3.16
CA LEU A 138 -9.48 4.59 -2.30
C LEU A 138 -10.48 5.51 -3.02
N ILE A 139 -11.45 6.06 -2.27
CA ILE A 139 -12.42 7.02 -2.79
C ILE A 139 -12.40 8.28 -1.93
N PHE A 140 -12.31 9.45 -2.55
CA PHE A 140 -12.34 10.74 -1.88
C PHE A 140 -13.49 11.58 -2.43
N ASN A 141 -14.41 12.01 -1.57
CA ASN A 141 -15.59 12.79 -1.94
C ASN A 141 -15.53 14.18 -1.30
N GLY A 142 -15.40 15.23 -2.10
CA GLY A 142 -15.31 16.62 -1.67
C GLY A 142 -13.91 17.05 -1.21
N GLY A 143 -13.86 18.09 -0.37
CA GLY A 143 -12.63 18.58 0.25
C GLY A 143 -11.84 19.60 -0.56
N LYS A 144 -10.93 20.30 0.13
CA LYS A 144 -9.95 21.18 -0.51
C LYS A 144 -8.93 20.36 -1.27
N PHE A 145 -8.45 19.30 -0.62
CA PHE A 145 -7.52 18.34 -1.18
C PHE A 145 -8.07 16.94 -1.02
N GLY A 146 -8.19 16.18 -2.10
CA GLY A 146 -8.37 14.73 -1.98
C GLY A 146 -7.16 14.12 -1.26
N ILE A 147 -5.98 14.36 -1.85
CA ILE A 147 -4.70 13.87 -1.37
C ILE A 147 -3.70 15.05 -1.33
N TRP A 148 -3.16 15.39 -0.16
CA TRP A 148 -2.07 16.36 0.00
C TRP A 148 -0.80 15.64 0.47
N VAL A 149 0.18 15.51 -0.42
CA VAL A 149 1.30 14.58 -0.26
C VAL A 149 2.68 15.15 -0.58
N GLY A 150 3.65 14.69 0.20
CA GLY A 150 5.08 14.89 0.07
C GLY A 150 5.80 13.67 0.63
N ASN A 151 6.58 12.97 -0.20
CA ASN A 151 7.31 11.76 0.20
C ASN A 151 8.35 11.41 -0.87
N GLN A 152 9.42 10.72 -0.52
CA GLN A 152 10.45 10.28 -1.48
C GLN A 152 9.84 9.57 -2.70
N GLN A 153 9.08 8.50 -2.46
CA GLN A 153 8.40 7.72 -3.49
C GLN A 153 7.11 7.11 -2.97
N PHE A 154 6.18 6.81 -3.88
CA PHE A 154 4.99 6.00 -3.60
C PHE A 154 4.45 5.39 -4.89
N THR A 155 3.75 4.27 -4.74
CA THR A 155 2.89 3.70 -5.80
C THR A 155 1.43 3.79 -5.36
N VAL A 156 0.61 4.43 -6.19
CA VAL A 156 -0.80 4.68 -5.93
C VAL A 156 -1.63 4.03 -7.03
N ARG A 157 -2.62 3.20 -6.68
CA ARG A 157 -3.44 2.48 -7.67
C ARG A 157 -4.93 2.53 -7.38
N ASN A 158 -5.77 2.63 -8.41
CA ASN A 158 -7.23 2.51 -8.29
C ASN A 158 -7.78 3.50 -7.26
N ILE A 159 -7.62 4.78 -7.54
CA ILE A 159 -8.18 5.84 -6.70
C ILE A 159 -9.23 6.63 -7.47
N THR A 160 -10.29 7.02 -6.79
CA THR A 160 -11.34 7.89 -7.34
C THR A 160 -11.44 9.15 -6.49
N ILE A 161 -11.39 10.32 -7.11
CA ILE A 161 -11.58 11.60 -6.44
C ILE A 161 -12.71 12.37 -7.10
N ASN A 162 -13.71 12.75 -6.31
CA ASN A 162 -14.91 13.42 -6.77
C ASN A 162 -15.07 14.78 -6.08
N ASN A 163 -15.36 15.83 -6.84
CA ASN A 163 -15.79 17.13 -6.31
C ASN A 163 -14.78 17.82 -5.36
N ALA A 164 -13.49 17.49 -5.46
CA ALA A 164 -12.45 18.16 -4.70
C ALA A 164 -12.05 19.47 -5.39
N GLN A 165 -11.57 20.46 -4.63
CA GLN A 165 -10.97 21.64 -5.27
C GLN A 165 -9.71 21.21 -6.05
N THR A 166 -8.79 20.54 -5.38
CA THR A 166 -7.63 19.88 -6.00
C THR A 166 -7.66 18.39 -5.63
N ALA A 167 -7.61 17.49 -6.61
CA ALA A 167 -7.65 16.06 -6.33
C ALA A 167 -6.35 15.58 -5.67
N VAL A 168 -5.20 15.93 -6.24
CA VAL A 168 -3.86 15.60 -5.73
C VAL A 168 -3.00 16.86 -5.68
N LEU A 169 -2.60 17.27 -4.48
CA LEU A 169 -1.57 18.29 -4.27
C LEU A 169 -0.24 17.58 -3.93
N GLN A 170 0.70 17.58 -4.89
CA GLN A 170 2.04 17.00 -4.73
C GLN A 170 3.04 18.12 -4.40
N VAL A 171 3.38 18.27 -3.12
CA VAL A 171 4.28 19.35 -2.66
C VAL A 171 5.76 19.02 -2.84
N TRP A 172 6.17 17.76 -2.66
CA TRP A 172 7.52 17.31 -2.96
C TRP A 172 7.58 15.80 -3.21
N ASN A 173 8.55 15.33 -3.98
CA ASN A 173 8.94 13.93 -4.08
C ASN A 173 10.28 13.77 -4.80
N TRP A 174 10.78 12.54 -4.88
CA TRP A 174 11.77 12.16 -5.88
C TRP A 174 11.09 11.56 -7.11
N GLY A 175 10.10 10.67 -6.91
CA GLY A 175 9.28 10.15 -8.00
C GLY A 175 8.13 9.28 -7.54
N TRP A 176 6.94 9.49 -8.08
CA TRP A 176 5.72 8.74 -7.76
C TRP A 176 5.07 8.14 -9.00
N VAL A 177 4.39 7.00 -8.82
CA VAL A 177 3.57 6.36 -9.86
C VAL A 177 2.11 6.35 -9.43
N PHE A 178 1.24 6.79 -10.33
CA PHE A 178 -0.21 6.78 -10.20
C PHE A 178 -0.81 5.92 -11.32
N GLN A 179 -1.42 4.80 -10.97
CA GLN A 179 -2.07 3.86 -11.90
C GLN A 179 -3.59 3.85 -11.66
N ASP A 180 -4.40 3.80 -12.73
CA ASP A 180 -5.86 3.62 -12.60
C ASP A 180 -6.48 4.72 -11.71
N VAL A 181 -6.36 5.97 -12.17
CA VAL A 181 -6.85 7.15 -11.43
C VAL A 181 -8.09 7.71 -12.10
N SER A 182 -9.18 7.83 -11.35
CA SER A 182 -10.40 8.52 -11.77
C SER A 182 -10.53 9.87 -11.03
N ILE A 183 -10.65 10.96 -11.78
CA ILE A 183 -10.85 12.30 -11.22
C ILE A 183 -12.08 12.91 -11.89
N ASN A 184 -13.08 13.27 -11.07
CA ASN A 184 -14.38 13.73 -11.55
C ASN A 184 -14.76 15.04 -10.88
N ASN A 185 -15.15 16.04 -11.67
CA ASN A 185 -15.70 17.31 -11.17
C ASN A 185 -14.76 18.05 -10.22
N CYS A 186 -13.44 17.94 -10.39
CA CYS A 186 -12.46 18.65 -9.57
C CYS A 186 -12.06 19.97 -10.25
N GLN A 187 -11.52 20.96 -9.53
CA GLN A 187 -10.99 22.17 -10.21
C GLN A 187 -9.62 21.88 -10.85
N VAL A 188 -8.81 21.08 -10.17
CA VAL A 188 -7.49 20.62 -10.63
C VAL A 188 -7.34 19.13 -10.32
N GLY A 189 -6.83 18.35 -11.26
CA GLY A 189 -6.47 16.96 -11.03
C GLY A 189 -5.19 16.84 -10.18
N PHE A 190 -4.04 17.03 -10.80
CA PHE A 190 -2.73 17.03 -10.16
C PHE A 190 -2.16 18.44 -10.11
N ASP A 191 -1.92 18.95 -8.91
CA ASP A 191 -1.25 20.22 -8.68
C ASP A 191 0.15 19.93 -8.11
N MET A 192 1.17 20.20 -8.91
CA MET A 192 2.54 19.80 -8.64
C MET A 192 3.41 21.02 -8.36
N SER A 193 3.97 21.10 -7.16
CA SER A 193 5.03 22.07 -6.85
C SER A 193 6.27 21.76 -7.69
N ALA A 194 6.80 22.77 -8.38
CA ALA A 194 8.00 22.72 -9.21
C ALA A 194 8.90 23.95 -8.95
N GLY A 195 10.17 23.89 -9.35
CA GLY A 195 11.13 25.01 -9.24
C GLY A 195 12.20 24.83 -8.16
N GLY A 196 11.97 23.97 -7.18
CA GLY A 196 12.86 23.76 -6.04
C GLY A 196 13.65 22.46 -6.13
N VAL A 197 14.98 22.58 -6.22
CA VAL A 197 15.92 21.45 -6.39
C VAL A 197 16.96 21.35 -5.27
N ALA A 198 16.97 22.30 -4.34
CA ALA A 198 17.92 22.32 -3.22
C ALA A 198 17.31 21.65 -1.98
N GLN A 199 18.17 21.09 -1.14
CA GLN A 199 17.76 20.57 0.16
C GLN A 199 17.07 21.69 0.98
N GLY A 200 15.87 21.39 1.51
CA GLY A 200 15.06 22.36 2.27
C GLY A 200 14.09 23.21 1.42
N THR A 201 14.28 23.28 0.10
CA THR A 201 13.32 23.87 -0.84
C THR A 201 12.85 22.88 -1.91
N GLN A 202 13.17 21.60 -1.73
CA GLN A 202 12.87 20.51 -2.67
C GLN A 202 11.37 20.47 -2.97
N THR A 203 11.05 20.48 -4.27
CA THR A 203 9.69 20.32 -4.80
C THR A 203 9.55 18.96 -5.48
N ALA A 204 8.45 18.72 -6.21
CA ALA A 204 8.22 17.42 -6.84
C ALA A 204 9.23 17.15 -7.96
N GLY A 205 9.98 16.06 -7.81
CA GLY A 205 10.94 15.60 -8.81
C GLY A 205 10.26 14.95 -10.02
N ALA A 206 9.33 14.03 -9.80
CA ALA A 206 8.65 13.32 -10.87
C ALA A 206 7.26 12.77 -10.50
N ILE A 207 6.34 12.79 -11.47
CA ILE A 207 5.12 11.99 -11.44
C ILE A 207 4.96 11.20 -12.74
N ALA A 208 4.62 9.93 -12.64
CA ALA A 208 4.24 9.08 -13.76
C ALA A 208 2.79 8.65 -13.57
N ILE A 209 1.92 9.03 -14.50
CA ILE A 209 0.48 8.75 -14.48
C ILE A 209 0.18 7.78 -15.61
N ILE A 210 -0.40 6.63 -15.28
CA ILE A 210 -0.75 5.57 -16.23
C ILE A 210 -2.21 5.14 -16.06
N ASP A 211 -2.93 4.99 -17.17
CA ASP A 211 -4.32 4.54 -17.19
C ASP A 211 -5.27 5.44 -16.36
N ALA A 212 -5.33 6.74 -16.70
CA ALA A 212 -6.18 7.70 -15.99
C ALA A 212 -7.50 8.00 -16.75
N SER A 213 -8.55 8.36 -16.01
CA SER A 213 -9.83 8.85 -16.55
C SER A 213 -10.22 10.14 -15.84
N ILE A 214 -10.22 11.25 -16.58
CA ILE A 214 -10.42 12.59 -16.03
C ILE A 214 -11.63 13.23 -16.67
N THR A 215 -12.61 13.61 -15.87
CA THR A 215 -13.92 14.09 -16.34
C THR A 215 -14.29 15.41 -15.68
N ASP A 216 -14.81 16.36 -16.46
CA ASP A 216 -15.36 17.63 -16.00
C ASP A 216 -14.43 18.39 -15.03
N THR A 217 -13.14 18.34 -15.34
CA THR A 217 -12.07 18.91 -14.51
C THR A 217 -11.30 19.95 -15.33
N PRO A 218 -11.36 21.26 -15.01
CA PRO A 218 -10.77 22.31 -15.85
C PRO A 218 -9.29 22.11 -16.20
N VAL A 219 -8.49 21.59 -15.27
CA VAL A 219 -7.06 21.32 -15.45
C VAL A 219 -6.72 19.91 -14.97
N PHE A 220 -6.22 19.04 -15.86
CA PHE A 220 -5.76 17.71 -15.47
C PHE A 220 -4.45 17.78 -14.68
N VAL A 221 -3.36 18.29 -15.25
CA VAL A 221 -2.08 18.46 -14.57
C VAL A 221 -1.65 19.93 -14.58
N ARG A 222 -1.24 20.45 -13.43
CA ARG A 222 -0.76 21.82 -13.25
C ARG A 222 0.59 21.81 -12.55
N THR A 223 1.55 22.56 -13.05
CA THR A 223 2.79 22.87 -12.31
C THR A 223 2.75 24.27 -11.71
N SER A 224 3.40 24.46 -10.56
CA SER A 224 3.47 25.80 -9.91
C SER A 224 4.40 26.78 -10.64
N GLN A 225 5.33 26.27 -11.45
CA GLN A 225 6.29 27.04 -12.23
C GLN A 225 6.46 26.43 -13.63
N PRO A 226 6.80 27.23 -14.66
CA PRO A 226 7.14 26.71 -15.97
C PRO A 226 8.54 26.07 -15.98
N SER A 227 8.74 25.04 -16.80
CA SER A 227 10.04 24.35 -16.91
C SER A 227 11.11 25.11 -17.69
N ASN A 228 10.73 26.09 -18.53
CA ASN A 228 11.65 26.94 -19.31
C ASN A 228 12.77 26.17 -20.04
N ASP A 229 12.39 25.15 -20.82
CA ASP A 229 13.30 24.32 -21.63
C ASP A 229 14.38 23.53 -20.85
N ARG A 230 14.15 23.28 -19.55
CA ARG A 230 15.00 22.43 -18.71
C ARG A 230 14.18 21.54 -17.78
N LEU A 231 14.76 20.45 -17.32
CA LEU A 231 14.12 19.55 -16.35
C LEU A 231 13.88 20.30 -15.02
N ASP A 232 12.60 20.45 -14.66
CA ASP A 232 12.15 21.05 -13.41
C ASP A 232 10.73 20.53 -13.09
N GLY A 233 10.66 19.32 -12.53
CA GLY A 233 9.43 18.53 -12.39
C GLY A 233 9.15 17.67 -13.62
N SER A 234 9.56 16.40 -13.57
CA SER A 234 9.32 15.42 -14.63
C SER A 234 7.86 14.95 -14.60
N ILE A 235 7.24 14.82 -15.77
CA ILE A 235 5.86 14.33 -15.92
C ILE A 235 5.84 13.29 -17.04
N VAL A 236 5.28 12.12 -16.77
CA VAL A 236 4.93 11.15 -17.81
C VAL A 236 3.45 10.84 -17.71
N ILE A 237 2.72 11.01 -18.81
CA ILE A 237 1.31 10.64 -18.91
C ILE A 237 1.21 9.54 -19.96
N ASN A 238 0.64 8.40 -19.59
CA ASN A 238 0.45 7.28 -20.48
C ASN A 238 -0.97 6.73 -20.38
N ASN A 239 -1.68 6.68 -21.51
CA ASN A 239 -3.08 6.23 -21.55
C ASN A 239 -4.02 7.01 -20.60
N ALA A 240 -4.14 8.33 -20.77
CA ALA A 240 -5.13 9.12 -20.05
C ALA A 240 -6.32 9.46 -20.95
N GLU A 241 -7.53 9.12 -20.53
CA GLU A 241 -8.79 9.51 -21.17
C GLU A 241 -9.29 10.80 -20.51
N LEU A 242 -9.55 11.82 -21.31
CA LEU A 242 -10.07 13.11 -20.88
C LEU A 242 -11.47 13.32 -21.45
N ALA A 243 -12.40 13.80 -20.62
CA ALA A 243 -13.74 14.21 -21.03
C ALA A 243 -14.05 15.58 -20.44
N ASN A 244 -14.25 16.58 -21.29
CA ASN A 244 -14.50 17.98 -20.89
C ASN A 244 -13.40 18.55 -19.97
N VAL A 245 -12.13 18.32 -20.31
CA VAL A 245 -10.95 18.80 -19.56
C VAL A 245 -10.18 19.78 -20.45
N PRO A 246 -10.48 21.11 -20.45
CA PRO A 246 -9.89 22.05 -21.40
C PRO A 246 -8.36 22.14 -21.39
N ILE A 247 -7.72 21.94 -20.23
CA ILE A 247 -6.26 22.01 -20.07
C ILE A 247 -5.75 20.64 -19.59
N ALA A 248 -5.02 19.92 -20.45
CA ALA A 248 -4.40 18.67 -20.07
C ALA A 248 -3.15 18.89 -19.19
N VAL A 249 -2.28 19.81 -19.61
CA VAL A 249 -1.11 20.24 -18.83
C VAL A 249 -1.00 21.75 -18.89
N GLY A 250 -0.84 22.41 -17.74
CA GLY A 250 -0.70 23.87 -17.66
C GLY A 250 0.17 24.34 -16.51
N VAL A 251 0.41 25.65 -16.45
CA VAL A 251 1.16 26.31 -15.39
C VAL A 251 0.24 27.20 -14.57
N ALA A 252 0.36 27.20 -13.25
CA ALA A 252 -0.43 28.06 -12.36
C ALA A 252 -0.26 29.55 -12.72
N GLY A 253 -1.36 30.23 -13.06
CA GLY A 253 -1.35 31.63 -13.50
C GLY A 253 -0.59 31.87 -14.81
N GLY A 254 -0.23 30.80 -15.54
CA GLY A 254 0.63 30.84 -16.71
C GLY A 254 -0.02 30.17 -17.94
N PRO A 255 0.80 29.78 -18.93
CA PRO A 255 0.29 29.24 -20.18
C PRO A 255 -0.24 27.81 -20.05
N THR A 256 -1.10 27.44 -21.01
CA THR A 256 -1.38 26.04 -21.32
C THR A 256 -0.17 25.42 -22.03
N VAL A 257 0.30 24.28 -21.52
CA VAL A 257 1.43 23.51 -22.07
C VAL A 257 0.92 22.44 -23.04
N LEU A 258 -0.16 21.74 -22.67
CA LEU A 258 -0.88 20.80 -23.52
C LEU A 258 -2.37 21.11 -23.43
N ALA A 259 -2.97 21.50 -24.55
CA ALA A 259 -4.42 21.65 -24.66
C ALA A 259 -5.10 20.30 -24.40
N GLY A 260 -6.24 20.33 -23.71
CA GLY A 260 -7.09 19.18 -23.49
C GLY A 260 -8.37 19.23 -24.34
N GLY A 261 -9.46 18.75 -23.77
CA GLY A 261 -10.80 18.67 -24.36
C GLY A 261 -11.45 17.35 -23.95
N THR A 262 -12.09 16.69 -24.92
CA THR A 262 -12.51 15.30 -24.82
C THR A 262 -11.62 14.49 -25.77
N MET A 263 -10.62 13.80 -25.22
CA MET A 263 -9.56 13.16 -26.01
C MET A 263 -8.79 12.11 -25.20
N ARG A 264 -8.01 11.29 -25.90
CA ARG A 264 -7.05 10.37 -25.30
C ARG A 264 -5.61 10.88 -25.43
N ILE A 265 -4.87 10.93 -24.33
CA ILE A 265 -3.41 11.08 -24.32
C ILE A 265 -2.78 9.70 -24.32
N ALA A 266 -2.28 9.27 -25.48
CA ALA A 266 -1.64 7.96 -25.61
C ALA A 266 -0.31 7.89 -24.83
N SER A 267 0.60 8.84 -25.06
CA SER A 267 1.85 8.99 -24.33
C SER A 267 2.43 10.40 -24.49
N TRP A 268 2.74 11.05 -23.39
CA TRP A 268 3.27 12.42 -23.34
C TRP A 268 4.30 12.54 -22.21
N GLY A 269 5.33 13.37 -22.41
CA GLY A 269 6.40 13.55 -21.44
C GLY A 269 6.87 15.00 -21.32
N GLN A 270 7.21 15.39 -20.09
CA GLN A 270 7.97 16.57 -19.73
C GLN A 270 9.26 16.15 -19.01
N GLY A 271 10.42 16.48 -19.56
CA GLY A 271 11.72 16.15 -18.97
C GLY A 271 12.75 15.70 -20.02
N ASN A 272 13.89 15.19 -19.56
CA ASN A 272 14.96 14.75 -20.46
C ASN A 272 14.68 13.33 -21.00
N ALA A 273 14.49 13.22 -22.31
CA ALA A 273 14.35 11.95 -23.01
C ALA A 273 15.70 11.46 -23.55
N TYR A 274 15.90 10.15 -23.53
CA TYR A 274 17.12 9.47 -24.00
C TYR A 274 16.75 8.40 -25.03
N LYS A 275 17.68 8.10 -25.97
CA LYS A 275 17.46 7.10 -27.03
C LYS A 275 18.73 6.30 -27.31
N GLY A 276 18.59 4.97 -27.33
CA GLY A 276 19.70 4.06 -27.61
C GLY A 276 20.83 4.25 -26.60
N THR A 277 22.06 4.39 -27.09
CA THR A 277 23.27 4.59 -26.29
C THR A 277 23.66 6.07 -26.14
N ASN A 278 22.83 7.02 -26.57
CA ASN A 278 23.13 8.44 -26.44
C ASN A 278 22.93 8.90 -24.99
N GLY A 279 24.02 9.31 -24.33
CA GLY A 279 24.02 9.83 -22.97
C GLY A 279 23.62 11.31 -22.84
N THR A 280 23.37 12.00 -23.95
CA THR A 280 22.85 13.38 -23.94
C THR A 280 21.32 13.36 -23.96
N GLY A 281 20.72 13.83 -22.86
CA GLY A 281 19.27 13.95 -22.75
C GLY A 281 18.73 15.14 -23.55
N VAL A 282 17.59 14.96 -24.21
CA VAL A 282 16.87 16.04 -24.92
C VAL A 282 15.67 16.43 -24.08
N PHE A 283 15.62 17.68 -23.62
CA PHE A 283 14.44 18.19 -22.96
C PHE A 283 13.25 18.12 -23.92
N THR A 284 12.20 17.43 -23.49
CA THR A 284 10.98 17.19 -24.25
C THR A 284 9.81 17.67 -23.40
N GLN A 285 8.88 18.40 -24.00
CA GLN A 285 7.59 18.77 -23.41
C GLN A 285 6.53 18.55 -24.49
N GLY A 286 6.13 17.29 -24.67
CA GLY A 286 5.40 16.89 -25.87
C GLY A 286 5.09 15.40 -25.94
N PRO A 287 4.45 14.95 -27.05
CA PRO A 287 4.24 13.53 -27.32
C PRO A 287 5.55 12.75 -27.31
N ILE A 288 5.52 11.56 -26.72
CA ILE A 288 6.66 10.62 -26.72
C ILE A 288 6.21 9.28 -27.29
N ALA A 289 7.16 8.44 -27.69
CA ALA A 289 6.83 7.10 -28.15
C ALA A 289 6.11 6.32 -27.03
N PRO A 290 4.94 5.72 -27.29
CA PRO A 290 4.25 4.91 -26.29
C PRO A 290 5.08 3.66 -25.97
N ALA A 291 5.20 3.33 -24.69
CA ALA A 291 5.82 2.09 -24.27
C ALA A 291 5.02 0.88 -24.78
N HIS A 292 5.71 -0.11 -25.36
CA HIS A 292 5.08 -1.38 -25.71
C HIS A 292 4.70 -2.12 -24.43
N LYS A 293 3.40 -2.40 -24.26
CA LYS A 293 2.89 -3.21 -23.16
C LYS A 293 2.50 -4.58 -23.70
N SER A 294 3.10 -5.64 -23.17
CA SER A 294 2.69 -7.00 -23.52
C SER A 294 1.22 -7.22 -23.15
N PRO A 295 0.39 -7.84 -24.00
CA PRO A 295 -1.00 -8.16 -23.67
C PRO A 295 -1.16 -8.96 -22.37
N SER A 296 -0.14 -9.73 -21.98
CA SER A 296 -0.12 -10.48 -20.72
C SER A 296 -0.10 -9.60 -19.45
N LEU A 297 0.16 -8.30 -19.59
CA LEU A 297 0.18 -7.32 -18.50
C LEU A 297 -1.11 -6.49 -18.43
N LEU A 298 -2.03 -6.69 -19.38
CA LEU A 298 -3.21 -5.85 -19.54
C LEU A 298 -4.49 -6.52 -19.04
N ASP A 299 -5.41 -5.72 -18.51
CA ASP A 299 -6.79 -6.13 -18.26
C ASP A 299 -7.60 -6.20 -19.57
N HIS A 300 -8.87 -6.60 -19.48
CA HIS A 300 -9.76 -6.68 -20.65
C HIS A 300 -10.05 -5.32 -21.31
N SER A 301 -9.74 -4.22 -20.61
CA SER A 301 -9.91 -2.83 -21.04
C SER A 301 -8.65 -2.31 -21.75
N GLY A 302 -7.57 -3.09 -21.79
CA GLY A 302 -6.27 -2.68 -22.33
C GLY A 302 -5.44 -1.79 -21.39
N ARG A 303 -5.82 -1.70 -20.11
CA ARG A 303 -5.08 -0.99 -19.05
C ARG A 303 -4.15 -1.96 -18.34
N ILE A 304 -3.12 -1.48 -17.63
CA ILE A 304 -2.29 -2.33 -16.78
C ILE A 304 -3.18 -3.03 -15.75
N PHE A 305 -3.05 -4.35 -15.69
CA PHE A 305 -3.81 -5.16 -14.74
C PHE A 305 -3.54 -4.72 -13.30
N GLY A 306 -4.61 -4.54 -12.53
CA GLY A 306 -4.57 -4.24 -11.12
C GLY A 306 -5.51 -5.17 -10.35
N ARG A 307 -5.09 -5.62 -9.17
CA ARG A 307 -5.93 -6.41 -8.26
C ARG A 307 -5.69 -5.98 -6.82
N THR A 308 -6.78 -5.64 -6.14
CA THR A 308 -6.83 -5.33 -4.71
C THR A 308 -6.39 -6.53 -3.86
N HIS A 309 -5.87 -6.24 -2.67
CA HIS A 309 -5.64 -7.23 -1.62
C HIS A 309 -6.88 -8.12 -1.40
N PRO A 310 -6.81 -9.45 -1.61
CA PRO A 310 -7.92 -10.37 -1.34
C PRO A 310 -8.25 -10.45 0.15
N GLN A 311 -9.47 -10.10 0.54
CA GLN A 311 -9.91 -10.12 1.95
C GLN A 311 -10.90 -11.24 2.29
N TYR A 312 -11.28 -12.05 1.31
CA TYR A 312 -12.16 -13.21 1.48
C TYR A 312 -13.48 -12.93 2.22
N ALA A 313 -14.07 -11.75 2.02
CA ALA A 313 -15.26 -11.28 2.74
C ALA A 313 -16.47 -12.25 2.69
N ASN A 314 -16.58 -13.06 1.63
CA ASN A 314 -17.66 -14.04 1.45
C ASN A 314 -17.36 -15.45 2.03
N TYR A 315 -16.25 -15.61 2.75
CA TYR A 315 -15.86 -16.90 3.34
C TYR A 315 -16.21 -16.97 4.82
N ALA A 316 -16.80 -18.09 5.24
CA ALA A 316 -17.06 -18.36 6.65
C ALA A 316 -15.77 -18.78 7.39
N PRO A 317 -15.65 -18.55 8.71
CA PRO A 317 -14.49 -18.99 9.49
C PRO A 317 -14.18 -20.49 9.35
N SER A 318 -15.21 -21.32 9.17
CA SER A 318 -15.07 -22.77 8.94
C SER A 318 -14.38 -23.13 7.63
N GLN A 319 -14.19 -22.19 6.70
CA GLN A 319 -13.44 -22.35 5.46
C GLN A 319 -11.95 -21.99 5.62
N PHE A 320 -11.55 -21.49 6.77
CA PHE A 320 -10.17 -21.29 7.17
C PHE A 320 -9.68 -22.47 8.01
N VAL A 321 -8.37 -22.66 8.03
CA VAL A 321 -7.72 -23.63 8.90
C VAL A 321 -6.46 -23.01 9.49
N SER A 322 -6.41 -22.89 10.83
CA SER A 322 -5.26 -22.38 11.57
C SER A 322 -4.11 -23.38 11.52
N VAL A 323 -2.88 -22.88 11.31
CA VAL A 323 -1.67 -23.71 11.42
C VAL A 323 -1.42 -24.20 12.85
N ARG A 324 -1.82 -23.42 13.87
CA ARG A 324 -1.68 -23.78 15.29
C ARG A 324 -2.57 -24.94 15.70
N ASP A 325 -3.79 -25.01 15.17
CA ASP A 325 -4.70 -26.14 15.39
C ASP A 325 -4.14 -27.47 14.84
N TYR A 326 -3.12 -27.42 13.99
CA TYR A 326 -2.43 -28.58 13.42
C TYR A 326 -0.97 -28.72 13.88
N GLY A 327 -0.63 -28.09 15.02
CA GLY A 327 0.59 -28.37 15.76
C GLY A 327 1.76 -27.42 15.53
N ALA A 328 1.65 -26.47 14.59
CA ALA A 328 2.66 -25.42 14.44
C ALA A 328 2.64 -24.50 15.67
N LYS A 329 3.80 -24.24 16.28
CA LYS A 329 3.93 -23.49 17.53
C LYS A 329 4.11 -22.01 17.31
N GLY A 330 4.76 -21.59 16.23
CA GLY A 330 4.99 -20.19 15.92
C GLY A 330 5.70 -19.42 17.04
N ASP A 331 6.47 -20.12 17.88
CA ASP A 331 7.10 -19.62 19.09
C ASP A 331 8.53 -19.10 18.87
N GLY A 332 9.02 -19.11 17.63
CA GLY A 332 10.36 -18.67 17.27
C GLY A 332 11.47 -19.60 17.77
N ILE A 333 11.15 -20.82 18.23
CA ILE A 333 12.12 -21.79 18.77
C ILE A 333 11.87 -23.19 18.18
N THR A 334 10.63 -23.68 18.26
CA THR A 334 10.22 -25.00 17.79
C THR A 334 10.34 -25.10 16.27
N ASP A 335 10.87 -26.23 15.80
CA ASP A 335 10.87 -26.55 14.37
C ASP A 335 9.45 -26.92 13.91
N ASP A 336 8.80 -26.00 13.21
CA ASP A 336 7.43 -26.13 12.72
C ASP A 336 7.35 -26.74 11.32
N THR A 337 8.48 -27.19 10.76
CA THR A 337 8.58 -27.68 9.37
C THR A 337 7.55 -28.77 9.06
N ASP A 338 7.46 -29.80 9.89
CA ASP A 338 6.61 -30.95 9.61
C ASP A 338 5.13 -30.65 9.82
N ALA A 339 4.79 -29.83 10.82
CA ALA A 339 3.43 -29.37 11.06
C ALA A 339 2.91 -28.55 9.87
N ILE A 340 3.71 -27.60 9.38
CA ILE A 340 3.37 -26.76 8.22
C ILE A 340 3.26 -27.61 6.95
N LYS A 341 4.19 -28.56 6.72
CA LYS A 341 4.08 -29.49 5.58
C LYS A 341 2.84 -30.39 5.68
N ALA A 342 2.43 -30.80 6.87
CA ALA A 342 1.26 -31.64 7.07
C ALA A 342 -0.04 -30.89 6.76
N ILE A 343 -0.20 -29.67 7.28
CA ILE A 343 -1.41 -28.87 7.02
C ILE A 343 -1.54 -28.47 5.55
N LEU A 344 -0.44 -28.06 4.90
CA LEU A 344 -0.43 -27.73 3.48
C LEU A 344 -0.82 -28.95 2.63
N ARG A 345 -0.27 -30.14 2.92
CA ARG A 345 -0.64 -31.38 2.21
C ARG A 345 -2.12 -31.74 2.39
N ARG A 346 -2.70 -31.44 3.55
CA ARG A 346 -4.07 -31.82 3.89
C ARG A 346 -5.11 -30.85 3.33
N PHE A 347 -4.81 -29.56 3.26
CA PHE A 347 -5.82 -28.53 3.03
C PHE A 347 -5.56 -27.59 1.85
N ALA A 348 -4.41 -27.67 1.17
CA ALA A 348 -4.18 -26.93 -0.07
C ALA A 348 -5.33 -27.15 -1.07
N GLY A 349 -5.91 -26.06 -1.58
CA GLY A 349 -7.07 -26.09 -2.49
C GLY A 349 -8.42 -26.41 -1.83
N CYS A 350 -8.46 -26.74 -0.53
CA CYS A 350 -9.68 -27.11 0.19
C CYS A 350 -10.13 -26.06 1.22
N LYS A 351 -9.16 -25.39 1.86
CA LYS A 351 -9.37 -24.36 2.87
C LYS A 351 -8.37 -23.23 2.65
N ILE A 352 -8.69 -22.05 3.17
CA ILE A 352 -7.72 -20.96 3.30
C ILE A 352 -6.83 -21.30 4.49
N ILE A 353 -5.51 -21.36 4.27
CA ILE A 353 -4.53 -21.66 5.31
C ILE A 353 -4.24 -20.38 6.07
N PHE A 354 -4.66 -20.33 7.32
CA PHE A 354 -4.49 -19.19 8.20
C PHE A 354 -3.24 -19.41 9.06
N PHE A 355 -2.23 -18.56 8.86
CA PHE A 355 -1.10 -18.46 9.75
C PHE A 355 -1.46 -17.48 10.85
N ASP A 356 -1.74 -18.00 12.04
CA ASP A 356 -1.88 -17.17 13.23
C ASP A 356 -0.56 -16.41 13.49
N ALA A 357 -0.62 -15.26 14.15
CA ALA A 357 0.59 -14.47 14.42
C ALA A 357 1.63 -15.30 15.18
N GLY A 358 2.90 -15.12 14.82
CA GLY A 358 4.01 -15.88 15.38
C GLY A 358 5.17 -16.03 14.43
N THR A 359 6.27 -16.58 14.96
CA THR A 359 7.48 -16.90 14.18
C THR A 359 7.64 -18.40 14.06
N TYR A 360 7.42 -18.93 12.87
CA TYR A 360 7.48 -20.35 12.55
C TYR A 360 8.87 -20.70 12.01
N ILE A 361 9.69 -21.37 12.83
CA ILE A 361 11.01 -21.84 12.38
C ILE A 361 10.84 -23.02 11.44
N VAL A 362 11.52 -22.98 10.29
CA VAL A 362 11.59 -24.10 9.36
C VAL A 362 13.04 -24.43 9.03
N THR A 363 13.36 -25.72 8.98
CA THR A 363 14.73 -26.23 8.77
C THR A 363 14.93 -26.92 7.43
N SER A 364 13.88 -27.04 6.63
CA SER A 364 13.92 -27.45 5.23
C SER A 364 12.80 -26.78 4.44
N THR A 365 12.87 -26.84 3.11
CA THR A 365 11.92 -26.15 2.21
C THR A 365 10.47 -26.45 2.54
N ILE A 366 9.67 -25.39 2.70
CA ILE A 366 8.21 -25.42 2.69
C ILE A 366 7.73 -25.21 1.26
N THR A 367 7.13 -26.23 0.65
CA THR A 367 6.49 -26.07 -0.67
C THR A 367 5.01 -25.80 -0.46
N ILE A 368 4.54 -24.62 -0.87
CA ILE A 368 3.12 -24.25 -0.88
C ILE A 368 2.52 -24.81 -2.17
N PRO A 369 1.59 -25.79 -2.11
CA PRO A 369 1.03 -26.39 -3.32
C PRO A 369 0.19 -25.40 -4.12
N VAL A 370 0.09 -25.62 -5.43
CA VAL A 370 -0.82 -24.84 -6.29
C VAL A 370 -2.27 -25.01 -5.85
N GLY A 371 -3.08 -23.96 -5.98
CA GLY A 371 -4.46 -23.87 -5.49
C GLY A 371 -4.58 -23.39 -4.04
N THR A 372 -3.46 -23.07 -3.37
CA THR A 372 -3.48 -22.65 -1.96
C THR A 372 -3.72 -21.16 -1.82
N HIS A 373 -4.57 -20.78 -0.87
CA HIS A 373 -4.64 -19.42 -0.34
C HIS A 373 -4.05 -19.41 1.07
N VAL A 374 -3.10 -18.51 1.32
CA VAL A 374 -2.40 -18.33 2.58
C VAL A 374 -2.68 -16.92 3.08
N VAL A 375 -3.08 -16.80 4.35
CA VAL A 375 -3.39 -15.52 5.00
C VAL A 375 -2.65 -15.50 6.34
N GLY A 376 -1.86 -14.47 6.58
CA GLY A 376 -1.28 -14.19 7.89
C GLY A 376 -2.19 -13.32 8.75
N GLU A 377 -1.94 -13.35 10.06
CA GLU A 377 -2.49 -12.43 11.06
C GLU A 377 -1.39 -11.45 11.46
N ALA A 378 -1.51 -10.18 11.06
CA ALA A 378 -0.58 -9.05 11.25
C ALA A 378 0.94 -9.30 11.06
N TRP A 379 1.53 -10.18 11.88
CA TRP A 379 2.95 -10.51 11.91
C TRP A 379 3.18 -12.03 11.93
N SER A 380 2.84 -12.67 10.81
CA SER A 380 2.99 -14.11 10.63
C SER A 380 4.25 -14.41 9.83
N VAL A 381 5.26 -15.01 10.47
CA VAL A 381 6.62 -15.11 9.93
C VAL A 381 7.02 -16.55 9.67
N ILE A 382 7.42 -16.90 8.44
CA ILE A 382 8.17 -18.14 8.17
C ILE A 382 9.66 -17.82 8.15
N ALA A 383 10.43 -18.47 9.04
CA ALA A 383 11.84 -18.19 9.27
C ALA A 383 12.73 -19.41 8.97
N GLY A 384 13.49 -19.34 7.87
CA GLY A 384 14.42 -20.42 7.49
C GLY A 384 15.67 -20.44 8.37
N LYS A 385 15.99 -21.59 8.97
CA LYS A 385 17.13 -21.78 9.87
C LYS A 385 17.87 -23.10 9.61
N GLY A 386 19.18 -23.11 9.84
CA GLY A 386 19.96 -24.35 9.89
C GLY A 386 20.66 -24.74 8.59
N LEU A 387 21.26 -25.93 8.58
CA LEU A 387 22.25 -26.36 7.58
C LEU A 387 21.72 -26.34 6.14
N SER A 388 20.44 -26.63 5.92
CA SER A 388 19.78 -26.60 4.60
C SER A 388 19.94 -25.25 3.89
N PHE A 389 20.14 -24.16 4.63
CA PHE A 389 20.17 -22.81 4.11
C PHE A 389 21.52 -22.10 4.28
N GLN A 390 22.59 -22.81 4.67
CA GLN A 390 23.88 -22.19 4.97
C GLN A 390 24.86 -22.13 3.79
N ASP A 391 24.77 -23.07 2.85
CA ASP A 391 25.76 -23.22 1.78
C ASP A 391 25.39 -22.38 0.55
N GLN A 392 26.05 -21.23 0.36
CA GLN A 392 25.85 -20.38 -0.82
C GLN A 392 26.22 -21.06 -2.15
N SER A 393 27.05 -22.13 -2.12
CA SER A 393 27.39 -22.91 -3.32
C SER A 393 26.30 -23.92 -3.68
N LYS A 394 25.36 -24.17 -2.76
CA LYS A 394 24.20 -25.08 -2.91
C LYS A 394 22.94 -24.42 -2.34
N PRO A 395 22.49 -23.31 -2.94
CA PRO A 395 21.38 -22.56 -2.39
C PRO A 395 20.08 -23.37 -2.42
N ASN A 396 19.26 -23.25 -1.37
CA ASN A 396 17.97 -23.92 -1.25
C ASN A 396 16.87 -22.93 -0.88
N PRO A 397 15.65 -23.10 -1.40
CA PRO A 397 14.53 -22.26 -1.02
C PRO A 397 14.03 -22.56 0.38
N VAL A 398 13.77 -21.50 1.16
CA VAL A 398 13.03 -21.59 2.43
C VAL A 398 11.57 -21.85 2.12
N VAL A 399 10.95 -20.99 1.31
CA VAL A 399 9.58 -21.18 0.80
C VAL A 399 9.60 -21.32 -0.72
N ARG A 400 8.96 -22.38 -1.21
CA ARG A 400 8.73 -22.63 -2.64
C ARG A 400 7.24 -22.48 -2.94
N VAL A 401 6.89 -21.48 -3.74
CA VAL A 401 5.50 -21.18 -4.11
C VAL A 401 5.15 -21.90 -5.41
N GLY A 402 4.51 -23.06 -5.27
CA GLY A 402 4.26 -24.01 -6.35
C GLY A 402 5.50 -24.80 -6.77
N GLN A 403 5.28 -25.97 -7.36
CA GLN A 403 6.36 -26.70 -8.02
C GLN A 403 6.77 -25.99 -9.33
N PRO A 404 8.01 -26.17 -9.83
CA PRO A 404 8.39 -25.71 -11.16
C PRO A 404 7.37 -26.10 -12.21
N TYR A 405 7.02 -25.15 -13.09
CA TYR A 405 6.03 -25.32 -14.17
C TYR A 405 4.58 -25.57 -13.72
N SER A 406 4.28 -25.45 -12.42
CA SER A 406 2.90 -25.54 -11.95
C SER A 406 2.05 -24.34 -12.41
N GLN A 407 0.76 -24.59 -12.61
CA GLN A 407 -0.20 -23.56 -13.00
C GLN A 407 -1.48 -23.69 -12.19
N GLY A 408 -1.95 -22.58 -11.63
CA GLY A 408 -3.19 -22.54 -10.87
C GLY A 408 -3.25 -21.36 -9.90
N ALA A 409 -4.28 -21.34 -9.06
CA ALA A 409 -4.49 -20.24 -8.12
C ALA A 409 -3.41 -20.24 -7.04
N MET A 410 -2.98 -19.06 -6.61
CA MET A 410 -2.06 -18.88 -5.49
C MET A 410 -2.24 -17.48 -4.92
N GLU A 411 -2.65 -17.38 -3.67
CA GLU A 411 -2.82 -16.09 -3.00
C GLU A 411 -2.08 -16.15 -1.67
N ILE A 412 -1.20 -15.18 -1.44
CA ILE A 412 -0.48 -15.03 -0.17
C ILE A 412 -0.70 -13.60 0.32
N THR A 413 -1.30 -13.45 1.49
CA THR A 413 -1.50 -12.13 2.11
C THR A 413 -0.95 -12.09 3.53
N ASP A 414 -0.44 -10.92 3.93
CA ASP A 414 -0.05 -10.63 5.33
C ASP A 414 1.05 -11.55 5.90
N MET A 415 1.93 -12.08 5.05
CA MET A 415 3.02 -12.98 5.45
C MET A 415 4.37 -12.27 5.44
N LEU A 416 5.20 -12.56 6.43
CA LEU A 416 6.62 -12.24 6.41
C LEU A 416 7.46 -13.49 6.16
N PHE A 417 8.52 -13.32 5.36
CA PHE A 417 9.52 -14.35 5.11
C PHE A 417 10.89 -13.85 5.52
N THR A 418 11.65 -14.67 6.25
CA THR A 418 12.96 -14.30 6.77
C THR A 418 13.88 -15.51 6.90
N THR A 419 15.11 -15.26 7.35
CA THR A 419 16.07 -16.27 7.78
C THR A 419 16.53 -15.99 9.20
N ILE A 420 16.91 -17.06 9.91
CA ILE A 420 17.67 -16.96 11.17
C ILE A 420 19.10 -17.36 10.85
N GLY A 421 20.00 -16.39 10.99
CA GLY A 421 21.40 -16.52 10.59
C GLY A 421 22.18 -17.54 11.42
N PRO A 422 23.26 -18.12 10.86
CA PRO A 422 23.75 -17.92 9.49
C PRO A 422 22.90 -18.69 8.45
N ALA A 423 22.67 -18.08 7.29
CA ALA A 423 21.81 -18.63 6.22
C ALA A 423 22.22 -18.16 4.80
N ALA A 424 23.52 -18.21 4.48
CA ALA A 424 24.07 -17.68 3.22
C ALA A 424 23.61 -18.42 1.94
N GLY A 425 23.06 -19.63 2.08
CA GLY A 425 22.47 -20.41 0.99
C GLY A 425 20.94 -20.29 0.88
N ALA A 426 20.30 -19.40 1.63
CA ALA A 426 18.85 -19.25 1.60
C ALA A 426 18.37 -18.51 0.33
N ILE A 427 17.53 -19.16 -0.46
CA ILE A 427 16.59 -18.46 -1.35
C ILE A 427 15.31 -18.25 -0.53
N VAL A 428 15.05 -17.03 -0.03
CA VAL A 428 13.95 -16.83 0.95
C VAL A 428 12.59 -17.24 0.37
N VAL A 429 12.30 -16.82 -0.86
CA VAL A 429 11.11 -17.22 -1.62
C VAL A 429 11.51 -17.59 -3.05
N GLU A 430 11.17 -18.80 -3.49
CA GLU A 430 11.22 -19.24 -4.88
C GLU A 430 9.79 -19.28 -5.43
N TRP A 431 9.46 -18.39 -6.37
CA TRP A 431 8.13 -18.31 -6.97
C TRP A 431 8.08 -19.03 -8.32
N ASN A 432 7.37 -20.16 -8.38
CA ASN A 432 7.29 -21.00 -9.58
C ASN A 432 5.92 -21.00 -10.25
N VAL A 433 4.85 -20.87 -9.46
CA VAL A 433 3.48 -21.02 -9.95
C VAL A 433 3.11 -19.92 -10.94
N ARG A 434 2.53 -20.31 -12.06
CA ARG A 434 1.86 -19.43 -13.01
C ARG A 434 0.38 -19.31 -12.66
N GLN A 435 -0.20 -18.13 -12.84
CA GLN A 435 -1.64 -17.91 -12.72
C GLN A 435 -2.48 -18.86 -13.62
N PRO A 436 -3.73 -19.16 -13.25
CA PRO A 436 -4.64 -19.95 -14.09
C PRO A 436 -4.87 -19.34 -15.47
N PHE A 437 -5.30 -20.15 -16.44
CA PHE A 437 -5.74 -19.62 -17.73
C PHE A 437 -6.95 -18.70 -17.56
N GLY A 438 -6.94 -17.56 -18.23
CA GLY A 438 -8.04 -16.59 -18.19
C GLY A 438 -8.20 -15.81 -16.88
N LEU A 439 -7.34 -16.02 -15.87
CA LEU A 439 -7.42 -15.34 -14.58
C LEU A 439 -6.13 -14.57 -14.29
N ALA A 440 -6.04 -13.33 -14.81
CA ALA A 440 -4.97 -12.42 -14.47
C ALA A 440 -4.93 -12.15 -12.96
N GLY A 441 -3.73 -12.14 -12.37
CA GLY A 441 -3.56 -11.98 -10.92
C GLY A 441 -4.08 -13.14 -10.08
N GLY A 442 -4.44 -14.28 -10.70
CA GLY A 442 -4.83 -15.50 -9.98
C GLY A 442 -3.66 -16.17 -9.23
N ALA A 443 -2.43 -15.73 -9.47
CA ALA A 443 -1.26 -16.04 -8.67
C ALA A 443 -0.60 -14.71 -8.24
N GLY A 444 -0.58 -14.39 -6.94
CA GLY A 444 -0.06 -13.12 -6.45
C GLY A 444 0.13 -13.06 -4.94
N MET A 445 0.78 -11.98 -4.50
CA MET A 445 1.12 -11.75 -3.10
C MET A 445 0.87 -10.28 -2.73
N TRP A 446 0.22 -10.04 -1.59
CA TRP A 446 -0.16 -8.70 -1.11
C TRP A 446 0.23 -8.53 0.36
N ASP A 447 0.63 -7.32 0.76
CA ASP A 447 1.05 -7.00 2.15
C ASP A 447 1.97 -8.07 2.77
N SER A 448 2.83 -8.65 1.95
CA SER A 448 3.76 -9.70 2.36
C SER A 448 5.17 -9.30 1.98
N HIS A 449 6.12 -9.57 2.87
CA HIS A 449 7.42 -8.92 2.85
C HIS A 449 8.53 -9.91 3.12
N ILE A 450 9.69 -9.68 2.50
CA ILE A 450 10.94 -10.34 2.85
C ILE A 450 11.72 -9.37 3.73
N ARG A 451 11.96 -9.74 5.00
CA ARG A 451 12.77 -8.95 5.94
C ARG A 451 13.99 -9.77 6.33
N ILE A 452 15.20 -9.33 6.01
CA ILE A 452 16.44 -10.09 6.27
C ILE A 452 17.27 -9.36 7.34
N GLY A 453 17.42 -10.00 8.50
CA GLY A 453 18.13 -9.40 9.64
C GLY A 453 17.40 -8.22 10.27
N GLY A 454 18.01 -7.61 11.30
CA GLY A 454 17.50 -6.42 12.00
C GLY A 454 16.20 -6.63 12.79
N GLY A 455 15.74 -7.87 12.90
CA GLY A 455 14.61 -8.27 13.73
C GLY A 455 15.11 -9.22 14.81
N ASP A 456 15.55 -8.66 15.93
CA ASP A 456 16.14 -9.45 17.01
C ASP A 456 15.07 -10.04 17.94
N ILE A 457 15.53 -11.04 18.70
CA ILE A 457 14.82 -11.74 19.79
C ILE A 457 14.72 -10.83 21.04
N ASP A 458 15.50 -9.74 21.09
CA ASP A 458 15.67 -8.86 22.26
C ASP A 458 14.87 -7.54 22.20
N TRP A 459 14.15 -7.27 21.10
CA TRP A 459 13.30 -6.08 20.97
C TRP A 459 11.83 -6.44 21.09
N CYS A 460 11.17 -5.87 22.10
CA CYS A 460 9.76 -6.06 22.38
C CYS A 460 8.91 -5.48 21.24
N TYR A 461 8.53 -6.31 20.25
CA TYR A 461 7.59 -5.93 19.20
C TYR A 461 6.16 -6.01 19.74
N SER A 462 5.52 -4.86 19.86
CA SER A 462 4.06 -4.78 19.98
C SER A 462 3.44 -4.97 18.59
N ILE A 463 2.83 -6.13 18.36
CA ILE A 463 2.10 -6.45 17.12
C ILE A 463 0.60 -6.26 17.39
N LEU A 464 -0.07 -5.46 16.57
CA LEU A 464 -1.48 -5.15 16.76
C LEU A 464 -2.28 -5.45 15.50
N GLU A 465 -3.34 -6.25 15.64
CA GLU A 465 -4.43 -6.32 14.67
C GLU A 465 -5.71 -5.78 15.31
N LEU A 466 -6.22 -4.67 14.79
CA LEU A 466 -7.39 -3.98 15.33
C LEU A 466 -8.61 -4.21 14.45
N LEU A 467 -9.71 -4.68 15.06
CA LEU A 467 -11.02 -4.73 14.41
C LEU A 467 -11.95 -3.65 14.97
N ILE A 468 -12.55 -2.88 14.06
CA ILE A 468 -13.60 -1.89 14.34
C ILE A 468 -14.88 -2.36 13.63
N PRO A 469 -15.75 -3.14 14.31
CA PRO A 469 -17.00 -3.59 13.70
C PRO A 469 -18.05 -2.48 13.79
N PHE A 470 -18.57 -2.05 12.65
CA PHE A 470 -19.74 -1.18 12.56
C PHE A 470 -21.02 -2.03 12.56
#